data_AF-A0A3M1I560-F1
#
_entry.id   AF-A0A3M1I560-F1
#
_cell.length_a   1.000
_cell.length_b   1.000
_cell.length_c   1.000
_cell.angle_alpha   90.00
_cell.angle_beta   90.00
_cell.angle_gamma   90.00
#
_symmetry.space_group_name_H-M   'P 1'
#
loop_
_entity.id
_entity.type
_entity.pdbx_description
1 polymer ?
#
loop_
_entity_poly.entity_id
_entity_poly.type
_entity_poly.pdbx_seq_one_letter_code
_entity_poly.pdbx_strand_id
1 'polypeptide(L)'
;MQKNACFVDVLSDNKNGRKERYNMGIERIGNIGKIFQTNKAKPVKQAKSAPTLGQDTVSISQEAIKAQEVAAAQKTVKSSPDVRAEKVKAAKEKLARGDYDKIDTEVLERVAEKIAEALVRG
;
A
#
# COMPACT_ATOMS: atom_id res chain seq x y z
N MET A 1 -48.70 33.81 14.39
CA MET A 1 -47.48 33.10 14.78
C MET A 1 -47.14 33.45 16.22
N GLN A 2 -47.29 32.51 17.15
CA GLN A 2 -46.97 32.68 18.57
C GLN A 2 -45.45 32.86 18.74
N LYS A 3 -45.05 33.96 19.39
CA LYS A 3 -43.66 34.22 19.76
C LYS A 3 -43.36 33.34 20.97
N ASN A 4 -42.62 32.24 20.79
CA ASN A 4 -42.11 31.44 21.90
C ASN A 4 -40.97 32.22 22.59
N ALA A 5 -41.33 33.16 23.46
CA ALA A 5 -40.43 33.77 24.41
C ALA A 5 -40.26 32.80 25.59
N CYS A 6 -39.03 32.34 25.83
CA CYS A 6 -38.70 31.72 27.11
C CYS A 6 -38.62 32.85 28.14
N PHE A 7 -39.56 32.87 29.06
CA PHE A 7 -39.52 33.75 30.22
C PHE A 7 -38.83 33.04 31.36
N VAL A 8 -37.87 33.72 31.97
CA VAL A 8 -37.24 33.27 33.21
C VAL A 8 -37.74 34.19 34.31
N ASP A 9 -38.56 33.66 35.21
CA ASP A 9 -39.04 34.39 36.37
C ASP A 9 -37.92 34.49 37.41
N VAL A 10 -37.40 35.71 37.62
CA VAL A 10 -36.46 35.99 38.71
C VAL A 10 -37.22 36.71 39.82
N LEU A 11 -37.35 36.05 40.97
CA LEU A 11 -37.91 36.63 42.18
C LEU A 11 -36.78 37.26 43.00
N SER A 12 -36.79 38.58 43.10
CA SER A 12 -35.88 39.31 44.01
C SER A 12 -36.67 39.96 45.14
N ASP A 13 -36.08 39.96 46.33
CA ASP A 13 -36.61 40.66 47.50
C ASP A 13 -36.25 42.14 47.41
N ASN A 14 -37.27 43.01 47.44
CA ASN A 14 -37.06 44.43 47.66
C ASN A 14 -36.74 44.68 49.16
N LYS A 15 -36.13 45.81 49.51
CA LYS A 15 -35.74 46.21 50.89
C LYS A 15 -36.90 46.20 51.90
N ASN A 16 -38.16 46.15 51.44
CA ASN A 16 -39.37 45.99 52.25
C ASN A 16 -39.92 44.55 52.30
N GLY A 17 -39.15 43.53 51.91
CA GLY A 17 -39.50 42.11 52.08
C GLY A 17 -40.64 41.59 51.19
N ARG A 18 -41.05 42.35 50.17
CA ARG A 18 -42.04 41.90 49.18
C ARG A 18 -41.33 41.38 47.93
N LYS A 19 -41.73 40.20 47.47
CA LYS A 19 -41.21 39.55 46.26
C LYS A 19 -41.74 40.28 45.02
N GLU A 20 -40.88 40.97 44.30
CA GLU A 20 -41.22 41.58 43.01
C GLU A 20 -40.75 40.66 41.87
N ARG A 21 -41.63 40.44 40.89
CA ARG A 21 -41.34 39.64 39.69
C ARG A 21 -40.73 40.55 38.64
N TYR A 22 -39.44 40.38 38.36
CA TYR A 22 -38.78 41.09 37.27
C TYR A 22 -38.76 40.20 36.03
N ASN A 23 -39.46 40.64 34.98
CA ASN A 23 -39.58 39.87 33.75
C ASN A 23 -38.45 40.26 32.80
N MET A 24 -37.37 39.49 32.76
CA MET A 24 -36.28 39.71 31.80
C MET A 24 -36.58 39.01 30.47
N GLY A 25 -36.72 39.80 29.40
CA GLY A 25 -36.77 39.28 28.04
C GLY A 25 -35.36 38.95 27.54
N ILE A 26 -35.03 37.68 27.40
CA ILE A 26 -33.77 37.27 26.76
C ILE A 26 -33.93 37.39 25.25
N GLU A 27 -33.39 38.46 24.68
CA GLU A 27 -33.30 38.60 23.23
C GLU A 27 -32.24 37.64 22.67
N ARG A 28 -32.59 36.90 21.62
CA ARG A 28 -31.64 36.05 20.91
C ARG A 28 -30.62 36.94 20.21
N ILE A 29 -29.35 36.88 20.61
CA ILE A 29 -28.25 37.54 19.90
C ILE A 29 -28.25 37.04 18.45
N GLY A 30 -28.25 37.96 17.48
CA GLY A 30 -28.60 37.77 16.07
C GLY A 30 -27.74 36.82 15.22
N ASN A 31 -26.95 35.90 15.81
CA ASN A 31 -26.11 34.97 15.04
C ASN A 31 -25.96 33.56 15.64
N ILE A 32 -26.73 33.21 16.68
CA ILE A 32 -26.66 31.88 17.33
C ILE A 32 -27.20 30.77 16.40
N GLY A 33 -27.90 31.14 15.32
CA GLY A 33 -28.44 30.19 14.32
C GLY A 33 -27.38 29.35 13.59
N LYS A 34 -26.11 29.78 13.55
CA LYS A 34 -25.01 29.00 12.94
C LYS A 34 -24.48 27.90 13.86
N ILE A 35 -24.64 28.04 15.17
CA ILE A 35 -24.04 27.12 16.16
C ILE A 35 -24.86 25.82 16.25
N PHE A 36 -26.18 25.89 16.07
CA PHE A 36 -27.05 24.70 16.07
C PHE A 36 -26.99 23.87 14.78
N GLN A 37 -26.31 24.33 13.73
CA GLN A 37 -26.27 23.66 12.43
C GLN A 37 -25.02 22.79 12.21
N THR A 38 -24.12 22.69 13.19
CA THR A 38 -22.88 21.91 13.06
C THR A 38 -23.06 20.39 13.21
N ASN A 39 -24.23 19.91 13.66
CA ASN A 39 -24.52 18.48 13.81
C ASN A 39 -25.18 17.81 12.60
N LYS A 40 -25.26 18.49 11.44
CA LYS A 40 -25.65 17.84 10.19
C LYS A 40 -24.40 17.63 9.34
N ALA A 41 -23.77 16.47 9.51
CA ALA A 41 -22.80 15.97 8.55
C ALA A 41 -23.48 15.93 7.18
N LYS A 42 -23.07 16.85 6.29
CA LYS A 42 -23.47 16.80 4.89
C LYS A 42 -22.80 15.56 4.30
N PRO A 43 -23.50 14.68 3.57
CA PRO A 43 -22.80 13.72 2.74
C PRO A 43 -21.88 14.51 1.82
N VAL A 44 -20.59 14.15 1.82
CA VAL A 44 -19.59 14.74 0.94
C VAL A 44 -20.12 14.58 -0.49
N LYS A 45 -20.67 15.65 -1.05
CA LYS A 45 -20.86 15.73 -2.49
C LYS A 45 -19.47 15.59 -3.05
N GLN A 46 -19.21 14.49 -3.75
CA GLN A 46 -18.01 14.34 -4.56
C GLN A 46 -17.89 15.63 -5.37
N ALA A 47 -16.88 16.44 -5.04
CA ALA A 47 -16.57 17.59 -5.82
C ALA A 47 -16.35 17.07 -7.23
N LYS A 48 -17.10 17.60 -8.20
CA LYS A 48 -16.67 17.51 -9.60
C LYS A 48 -15.21 17.94 -9.59
N SER A 49 -14.36 17.01 -9.99
CA SER A 49 -12.92 17.15 -10.01
C SER A 49 -12.57 18.58 -10.41
N ALA A 50 -11.94 19.30 -9.48
CA ALA A 50 -11.12 20.46 -9.83
C ALA A 50 -10.28 20.09 -11.06
N PRO A 51 -9.96 21.03 -11.97
CA PRO A 51 -9.08 20.72 -13.10
C PRO A 51 -7.86 20.01 -12.54
N THR A 52 -7.68 18.76 -12.95
CA THR A 52 -6.60 17.88 -12.50
C THR A 52 -5.31 18.66 -12.63
N LEU A 53 -4.79 19.15 -11.51
CA LEU A 53 -3.43 19.65 -11.38
C LEU A 53 -2.54 18.51 -11.88
N GLY A 54 -2.00 18.65 -13.09
CA GLY A 54 -1.07 17.74 -13.74
C GLY A 54 -1.49 16.27 -13.68
N GLN A 55 -2.02 15.73 -14.78
CA GLN A 55 -1.91 14.28 -14.96
C GLN A 55 -0.43 13.97 -15.14
N ASP A 56 0.25 13.65 -14.04
CA ASP A 56 1.62 13.15 -14.05
C ASP A 56 1.61 11.83 -14.82
N THR A 57 1.99 11.92 -16.09
CA THR A 57 2.08 10.79 -17.00
C THR A 57 3.51 10.27 -16.93
N VAL A 58 3.70 9.17 -16.21
CA VAL A 58 5.00 8.49 -16.15
C VAL A 58 5.13 7.64 -17.41
N SER A 59 5.80 8.18 -18.42
CA SER A 59 6.18 7.43 -19.62
C SER A 59 7.41 6.58 -19.32
N ILE A 60 7.22 5.27 -19.14
CA ILE A 60 8.32 4.32 -18.93
C ILE A 60 8.90 3.95 -20.29
N SER A 61 10.16 4.30 -20.53
CA SER A 61 10.88 3.91 -21.76
C SER A 61 10.97 2.38 -21.86
N GLN A 62 10.88 1.84 -23.07
CA GLN A 62 11.01 0.38 -23.30
C GLN A 62 12.32 -0.21 -22.76
N GLU A 63 13.38 0.60 -22.73
CA GLU A 63 14.67 0.23 -22.14
C GLU A 63 14.59 0.04 -20.62
N ALA A 64 13.83 0.86 -19.91
CA ALA A 64 13.64 0.73 -18.47
C ALA A 64 12.90 -0.56 -18.10
N ILE A 65 11.93 -0.98 -18.91
CA ILE A 65 11.23 -2.26 -18.74
C ILE A 65 12.21 -3.43 -18.91
N LYS A 66 13.01 -3.41 -19.98
CA LYS A 66 14.04 -4.43 -20.23
C LYS A 66 15.07 -4.48 -19.10
N ALA A 67 15.53 -3.32 -18.62
CA ALA A 67 16.47 -3.25 -17.51
C ALA A 67 15.87 -3.81 -16.20
N GLN A 68 14.58 -3.54 -15.94
CA GLN A 68 13.87 -4.09 -14.79
C GLN A 68 13.75 -5.61 -14.87
N GLU A 69 13.42 -6.15 -16.04
CA GLU A 69 13.35 -7.60 -16.27
C GLU A 69 14.70 -8.27 -16.04
N VAL A 70 15.78 -7.71 -16.59
CA VAL A 70 17.13 -8.22 -16.39
C VAL A 70 17.54 -8.13 -14.93
N ALA A 71 17.25 -7.01 -14.26
CA ALA A 71 17.55 -6.85 -12.83
C ALA A 71 16.76 -7.84 -11.96
N ALA A 72 15.50 -8.11 -12.29
CA ALA A 72 14.69 -9.11 -11.61
C ALA A 72 15.26 -10.52 -11.80
N ALA A 73 15.60 -10.89 -13.04
CA ALA A 73 16.24 -12.18 -13.33
C ALA A 73 17.58 -12.33 -12.59
N GLN A 74 18.42 -11.29 -12.56
CA GLN A 74 19.68 -11.30 -11.83
C GLN A 74 19.49 -11.45 -10.31
N LYS A 75 18.46 -10.81 -9.73
CA LYS A 75 18.12 -10.98 -8.31
C LYS A 75 17.74 -12.43 -8.01
N THR A 76 16.91 -13.03 -8.85
CA THR A 76 16.51 -14.44 -8.71
C THR A 76 17.73 -15.36 -8.77
N VAL A 77 18.63 -15.15 -9.74
CA VAL A 77 19.87 -15.93 -9.87
C VAL A 77 20.77 -15.76 -8.63
N LYS A 78 20.95 -14.52 -8.15
CA LYS A 78 21.76 -14.24 -6.95
C LYS A 78 21.14 -14.80 -5.67
N SER A 79 19.82 -14.83 -5.58
CA SER A 79 19.08 -15.36 -4.41
C SER A 79 18.95 -16.88 -4.41
N SER A 80 19.16 -17.51 -5.57
CA SER A 80 19.18 -18.97 -5.65
C SER A 80 20.39 -19.49 -4.87
N PRO A 81 20.22 -20.48 -3.99
CA PRO A 81 21.33 -21.05 -3.24
C PRO A 81 22.38 -21.58 -4.21
N ASP A 82 23.66 -21.24 -3.98
CA ASP A 82 24.79 -21.73 -4.77
C ASP A 82 25.09 -23.20 -4.42
N VAL A 83 24.14 -24.07 -4.79
CA VAL A 83 24.22 -25.52 -4.66
C VAL A 83 25.32 -26.13 -5.53
N ARG A 84 26.05 -25.33 -6.32
CA ARG A 84 27.11 -25.82 -7.19
C ARG A 84 28.25 -26.38 -6.36
N ALA A 85 28.63 -25.73 -5.26
CA ALA A 85 29.71 -26.21 -4.41
C ALA A 85 29.37 -27.56 -3.77
N GLU A 86 28.15 -27.73 -3.25
CA GLU A 86 27.67 -28.97 -2.65
C GLU A 86 27.58 -30.11 -3.69
N LYS A 87 26.98 -29.84 -4.86
CA LYS A 87 26.89 -30.81 -5.97
C LYS A 87 28.26 -31.20 -6.50
N VAL A 88 29.19 -30.26 -6.61
CA VAL A 88 30.57 -30.52 -7.05
C VAL A 88 31.31 -31.36 -6.01
N LYS A 89 31.14 -31.08 -4.71
CA LYS A 89 31.73 -31.89 -3.66
C LYS A 89 31.20 -33.32 -3.69
N ALA A 90 29.88 -33.50 -3.79
CA ALA A 90 29.26 -34.81 -3.91
C ALA A 90 29.70 -35.58 -5.17
N ALA A 91 29.87 -34.88 -6.31
CA ALA A 91 30.40 -35.48 -7.53
C ALA A 91 31.87 -35.90 -7.37
N LYS A 92 32.70 -35.06 -6.73
CA LYS A 92 34.10 -35.39 -6.41
C LYS A 92 34.23 -36.61 -5.51
N GLU A 93 33.37 -36.74 -4.51
CA GLU A 93 33.34 -37.91 -3.62
C GLU A 93 32.96 -39.18 -4.39
N LYS A 94 31.96 -39.12 -5.27
CA LYS A 94 31.59 -40.25 -6.14
C LYS A 94 32.71 -40.67 -7.09
N LEU A 95 33.42 -39.69 -7.67
CA LEU A 95 34.63 -39.93 -8.47
C LEU A 95 35.73 -40.60 -7.67
N ALA A 96 36.00 -40.14 -6.43
CA ALA A 96 37.02 -40.72 -5.57
C ALA A 96 36.70 -42.15 -5.11
N ARG A 97 35.42 -42.52 -5.04
CA ARG A 97 34.97 -43.89 -4.71
C ARG A 97 35.09 -44.87 -5.89
N GLY A 98 35.45 -44.39 -7.08
CA GLY A 98 35.51 -45.21 -8.28
C GLY A 98 34.13 -45.60 -8.82
N ASP A 99 33.06 -44.90 -8.40
CA ASP A 99 31.69 -45.13 -8.90
C ASP A 99 31.58 -44.90 -10.42
N TYR A 100 32.57 -44.22 -11.01
CA TYR A 100 32.67 -43.93 -12.44
C TYR A 100 33.79 -44.70 -13.17
N ASP A 101 34.52 -45.60 -12.50
CA ASP A 101 35.64 -46.35 -13.11
C ASP A 101 35.16 -47.49 -14.01
N LYS A 102 33.94 -47.99 -13.76
CA LYS A 102 33.26 -48.95 -14.65
C LYS A 102 32.29 -48.18 -15.54
N ILE A 103 32.82 -47.52 -16.56
CA ILE A 103 32.01 -46.82 -17.55
C ILE A 103 31.35 -47.87 -18.45
N ASP A 104 30.01 -47.98 -18.36
CA ASP A 104 29.23 -48.79 -19.27
C ASP A 104 29.38 -48.28 -20.71
N THR A 105 29.40 -49.20 -21.68
CA THR A 105 29.56 -48.89 -23.11
C THR A 105 28.50 -47.90 -23.63
N GLU A 106 27.27 -47.97 -23.11
CA GLU A 106 26.21 -47.02 -23.46
C GLU A 106 26.55 -45.57 -23.06
N VAL A 107 27.21 -45.37 -21.91
CA VAL A 107 27.63 -44.04 -21.45
C VAL A 107 28.74 -43.50 -22.36
N LEU A 108 29.66 -44.37 -22.79
CA LEU A 108 30.75 -44.01 -23.69
C LEU A 108 30.22 -43.55 -25.07
N GLU A 109 29.26 -44.29 -25.63
CA GLU A 109 28.63 -43.94 -26.92
C GLU A 109 27.92 -42.59 -26.85
N ARG A 110 27.14 -42.34 -25.79
CA ARG A 110 26.46 -41.04 -25.60
C ARG A 110 27.43 -39.87 -25.43
N VAL A 111 28.58 -40.11 -24.79
CA VAL A 111 29.63 -39.07 -24.67
C VAL A 111 30.27 -38.81 -26.03
N ALA A 112 30.56 -39.86 -26.80
CA ALA A 112 31.13 -39.75 -28.14
C ALA A 112 30.19 -38.97 -29.08
N GLU A 113 28.89 -39.25 -29.06
CA GLU A 113 27.88 -38.51 -29.84
C GLU A 113 27.86 -37.02 -29.48
N LYS A 114 27.88 -36.68 -28.20
CA LYS A 114 27.91 -35.28 -27.76
C LYS A 114 29.18 -34.54 -28.17
N ILE A 115 30.33 -35.21 -28.11
CA ILE A 115 31.60 -34.63 -28.58
C ILE A 115 31.54 -34.40 -30.09
N ALA A 116 31.03 -35.37 -30.86
CA ALA A 116 30.85 -35.23 -32.29
C ALA A 116 29.90 -34.07 -32.64
N GLU A 117 28.77 -33.96 -31.93
CA GLU A 117 27.81 -32.86 -32.12
C GLU A 117 28.43 -31.48 -31.82
N ALA A 118 29.20 -31.38 -30.74
CA ALA A 118 29.88 -30.13 -30.35
C ALA A 118 30.95 -29.71 -31.36
N LEU A 119 31.66 -30.66 -31.97
CA LEU A 119 32.70 -30.37 -32.97
C LEU A 119 32.12 -30.06 -34.36
N VAL A 120 30.93 -30.57 -34.68
CA VAL A 120 30.28 -30.32 -35.98
C VAL A 120 29.49 -29.00 -35.99
N ARG A 121 29.01 -28.55 -34.83
CA ARG A 121 28.28 -27.27 -34.69
C ARG A 121 29.14 -26.09 -34.20
N GLY A 122 30.38 -26.35 -33.78
CA GLY A 122 31.34 -25.35 -33.28
C GLY A 122 32.07 -24.59 -34.38
#